data_AF-A0A2P8W985-F1
#
_entry.id   AF-A0A2P8W985-F1
#
_cell.length_a   1.000
_cell.length_b   1.000
_cell.length_c   1.000
_cell.angle_alpha   90.00
_cell.angle_beta   90.00
_cell.angle_gamma   90.00
#
_symmetry.space_group_name_H-M   'P 1'
#
loop_
_entity.id
_entity.type
_entity.pdbx_description
1 polymer ?
#
loop_
_entity_poly.entity_id
_entity_poly.type
_entity_poly.pdbx_seq_one_letter_code
_entity_poly.pdbx_strand_id
1 'polypeptide(L)'
;MSHQVYPTRSFIRFMAKSQLTADLAGHAVPAYVSRSGAIDETLDFQPAEDGSGAYCDVFRASGDCLDEALLQRITAAMLDPEQSPKLFRPYASEAEAAKVEAAAAEAIVAAYKQACLEQRQQLVDQFNQLLDR
;
A
#
# COMPACT_ATOMS: atom_id res chain seq x y z
N MET A 1 -14.54 -26.02 18.08
CA MET A 1 -15.13 -25.41 16.85
C MET A 1 -14.02 -24.65 16.15
N SER A 2 -13.71 -24.98 14.89
CA SER A 2 -12.71 -24.23 14.11
C SER A 2 -13.37 -22.91 13.69
N HIS A 3 -12.89 -21.79 14.24
CA HIS A 3 -13.35 -20.47 13.82
C HIS A 3 -12.82 -20.21 12.41
N GLN A 4 -13.72 -19.94 11.47
CA GLN A 4 -13.34 -19.54 10.11
C GLN A 4 -12.70 -18.16 10.17
N VAL A 5 -11.50 -18.02 9.60
CA VAL A 5 -10.77 -16.75 9.58
C VAL A 5 -10.88 -16.12 8.20
N TYR A 6 -11.19 -14.84 8.15
CA TYR A 6 -11.29 -14.08 6.91
C TYR A 6 -10.16 -13.04 6.84
N PRO A 7 -9.60 -12.77 5.64
CA PRO A 7 -8.73 -11.63 5.42
C PRO A 7 -9.45 -10.33 5.75
N THR A 8 -8.80 -9.48 6.53
CA THR A 8 -9.35 -8.24 7.04
C THR A 8 -8.98 -7.08 6.12
N ARG A 9 -9.97 -6.56 5.38
CA ARG A 9 -9.75 -5.49 4.38
C ARG A 9 -9.22 -4.19 4.99
N SER A 10 -9.69 -3.83 6.18
CA SER A 10 -9.16 -2.67 6.91
C SER A 10 -7.68 -2.88 7.27
N PHE A 11 -7.30 -4.10 7.65
CA PHE A 11 -5.91 -4.44 7.93
C PHE A 11 -5.03 -4.38 6.68
N ILE A 12 -5.52 -4.88 5.54
CA ILE A 12 -4.82 -4.78 4.25
C ILE A 12 -4.55 -3.31 3.89
N ARG A 13 -5.57 -2.45 4.00
CA ARG A 13 -5.43 -1.00 3.74
C ARG A 13 -4.43 -0.34 4.68
N PHE A 14 -4.49 -0.70 5.97
CA PHE A 14 -3.56 -0.23 6.99
C PHE A 14 -2.12 -0.60 6.65
N MET A 15 -1.85 -1.88 6.36
CA MET A 15 -0.52 -2.36 5.99
C MET A 15 0.04 -1.61 4.77
N ALA A 16 -0.76 -1.48 3.70
CA ALA A 16 -0.33 -0.79 2.49
C ALA A 16 -0.03 0.69 2.74
N LYS A 17 -0.91 1.38 3.49
CA LYS A 17 -0.71 2.79 3.83
C LYS A 17 0.53 3.00 4.71
N SER A 18 0.73 2.17 5.73
CA SER A 18 1.89 2.26 6.62
C SER A 18 3.20 2.04 5.86
N GLN A 19 3.24 1.07 4.94
CA GLN A 19 4.41 0.85 4.09
C GLN A 19 4.70 2.06 3.19
N LEU A 20 3.68 2.59 2.49
CA LEU A 20 3.84 3.79 1.67
C LEU A 20 4.27 5.01 2.50
N THR A 21 3.79 5.12 3.74
CA THR A 21 4.18 6.19 4.67
C THR A 21 5.65 6.05 5.06
N ALA A 22 6.13 4.84 5.35
CA ALA A 22 7.55 4.59 5.63
C ALA A 22 8.44 4.90 4.42
N ASP A 23 8.01 4.47 3.22
CA ASP A 23 8.72 4.75 1.97
C ASP A 23 8.79 6.27 1.69
N LEU A 24 7.72 7.02 1.98
CA LEU A 24 7.68 8.48 1.84
C LEU A 24 8.53 9.19 2.89
N ALA A 25 8.47 8.73 4.14
CA ALA A 25 9.19 9.34 5.25
C ALA A 25 10.71 9.10 5.18
N GLY A 26 11.13 8.03 4.49
CA GLY A 26 12.53 7.62 4.39
C GLY A 26 13.11 7.10 5.70
N HIS A 27 12.25 6.76 6.67
CA HIS A 27 12.63 6.18 7.95
C HIS A 27 11.55 5.20 8.43
N ALA A 28 11.90 4.38 9.40
CA ALA A 28 10.97 3.42 9.99
C ALA A 28 9.72 4.13 10.55
N VAL A 29 8.55 3.55 10.31
CA VAL A 29 7.27 4.01 10.87
C VAL A 29 6.71 2.91 11.78
N PRO A 30 6.65 3.12 13.10
CA PRO A 30 6.02 2.18 14.01
C PRO A 30 4.50 2.27 13.87
N ALA A 31 3.85 1.12 13.76
CA ALA A 31 2.40 1.05 13.69
C ALA A 31 1.86 0.05 14.72
N TYR A 32 0.81 0.46 15.42
CA TYR A 32 0.21 -0.33 16.49
C TYR A 32 -0.99 -1.10 15.95
N VAL A 33 -0.97 -2.42 16.12
CA VAL A 33 -2.03 -3.30 15.65
C VAL A 33 -2.78 -3.89 16.83
N SER A 34 -4.12 -3.79 16.80
CA SER A 34 -5.00 -4.57 17.66
C SER A 34 -5.90 -5.45 16.80
N ARG A 35 -5.65 -6.77 16.81
CA ARG A 35 -6.47 -7.73 16.05
C ARG A 35 -7.66 -8.30 16.85
N SER A 36 -7.67 -8.11 18.18
CA SER A 36 -8.70 -8.68 19.08
C SER A 36 -9.00 -7.84 20.34
N GLY A 37 -8.69 -6.53 20.34
CA GLY A 37 -8.92 -5.65 21.50
C GLY A 37 -7.77 -5.60 22.52
N ALA A 38 -6.73 -6.41 22.34
CA ALA A 38 -5.40 -6.21 22.94
C ALA A 38 -4.47 -5.55 21.90
N ILE A 39 -3.62 -4.60 22.32
CA ILE A 39 -2.49 -4.16 21.50
C ILE A 39 -1.45 -5.26 21.62
N ASP A 40 -1.42 -6.19 20.67
CA ASP A 40 -0.55 -7.36 20.78
C ASP A 40 0.82 -7.13 20.12
N GLU A 41 0.91 -6.29 19.08
CA GLU A 41 2.15 -6.16 18.30
C GLU A 41 2.39 -4.74 17.78
N THR A 42 3.62 -4.25 17.93
CA THR A 42 4.17 -3.11 17.19
C THR A 42 4.80 -3.65 15.92
N LEU A 43 4.32 -3.19 14.76
CA LEU A 43 4.92 -3.48 13.47
C LEU A 43 5.75 -2.27 13.03
N ASP A 44 7.04 -2.50 12.78
CA ASP A 44 7.93 -1.48 12.24
C ASP A 44 8.02 -1.63 10.72
N PHE A 45 7.43 -0.67 10.00
CA PHE A 45 7.51 -0.60 8.56
C PHE A 45 8.80 0.10 8.16
N GLN A 46 9.69 -0.60 7.47
CA GLN A 46 10.95 -0.04 6.98
C GLN A 46 10.75 0.52 5.57
N PRO A 47 11.42 1.63 5.22
CA PRO A 47 11.46 2.08 3.84
C PRO A 47 12.12 1.02 2.96
N ALA A 48 11.67 0.90 1.72
CA ALA A 48 12.23 -0.07 0.77
C ALA A 48 13.72 0.23 0.45
N GLU A 49 14.58 -0.79 0.59
CA GLU A 49 16.03 -0.68 0.40
C GLU A 49 16.50 -0.64 -1.06
N ASP A 50 15.63 -1.06 -1.99
CA ASP A 50 15.89 -1.18 -3.42
C ASP A 50 15.95 0.17 -4.17
N GLY A 51 15.98 1.28 -3.44
CA GLY A 51 15.89 2.62 -4.01
C GLY A 51 14.50 2.95 -4.54
N SER A 52 13.49 2.09 -4.35
CA SER A 52 12.10 2.43 -4.59
C SER A 52 11.57 3.48 -3.59
N GLY A 53 12.31 3.82 -2.54
CA GLY A 53 12.07 5.07 -1.80
C GLY A 53 12.21 6.34 -2.67
N ALA A 54 12.94 6.27 -3.79
CA ALA A 54 13.26 7.40 -4.66
C ALA A 54 12.11 7.89 -5.56
N TYR A 55 10.91 7.28 -5.51
CA TYR A 55 9.72 7.94 -6.08
C TYR A 55 9.44 9.29 -5.37
N CYS A 56 9.98 9.46 -4.17
CA CYS A 56 9.72 10.55 -3.25
C CYS A 56 10.77 11.69 -3.27
N ASP A 57 11.85 11.56 -4.05
CA ASP A 57 12.92 12.59 -4.09
C ASP A 57 12.41 13.95 -4.62
N VAL A 58 11.31 13.94 -5.38
CA VAL A 58 10.62 15.17 -5.81
C VAL A 58 9.54 15.61 -4.81
N PHE A 59 8.96 14.69 -4.04
CA PHE A 59 7.94 14.98 -3.02
C PHE A 59 8.53 15.69 -1.80
N ARG A 60 9.81 15.44 -1.49
CA ARG A 60 10.55 16.20 -0.46
C ARG A 60 10.70 17.68 -0.83
N ALA A 61 10.64 18.03 -2.12
CA ALA A 61 10.69 19.40 -2.62
C ALA A 61 9.30 20.05 -2.78
N SER A 62 8.22 19.27 -2.96
CA SER A 62 6.85 19.79 -3.12
C SER A 62 6.01 19.79 -1.83
N GLY A 63 6.44 19.09 -0.78
CA GLY A 63 5.65 18.97 0.47
C GLY A 63 4.44 18.06 0.34
N ASP A 64 4.37 17.27 -0.74
CA ASP A 64 3.20 16.47 -1.07
C ASP A 64 3.10 15.25 -0.16
N CYS A 65 2.02 15.25 0.61
CA CYS A 65 1.51 14.09 1.33
C CYS A 65 1.15 12.95 0.36
N LEU A 66 1.10 11.73 0.89
CA LEU A 66 0.51 10.56 0.23
C LEU A 66 -0.81 10.95 -0.48
N ASP A 67 -0.95 10.64 -1.77
CA ASP A 67 -2.20 10.88 -2.51
C ASP A 67 -3.25 9.86 -2.05
N GLU A 68 -4.00 10.23 -1.01
CA GLU A 68 -5.06 9.42 -0.43
C GLU A 68 -6.16 9.11 -1.46
N ALA A 69 -6.41 9.98 -2.44
CA ALA A 69 -7.43 9.75 -3.45
C ALA A 69 -6.98 8.70 -4.47
N LEU A 70 -5.71 8.70 -4.86
CA LEU A 70 -5.12 7.61 -5.65
C LEU A 70 -5.10 6.30 -4.87
N LEU A 71 -4.63 6.31 -3.61
CA LEU A 71 -4.64 5.11 -2.78
C LEU A 71 -6.07 4.56 -2.59
N GLN A 72 -7.05 5.43 -2.39
CA GLN A 72 -8.45 5.02 -2.25
C GLN A 72 -8.99 4.36 -3.53
N ARG A 73 -8.65 4.88 -4.72
CA ARG A 73 -9.05 4.28 -6.00
C ARG A 73 -8.42 2.90 -6.21
N ILE A 74 -7.11 2.79 -5.95
CA ILE A 74 -6.39 1.52 -6.08
C ILE A 74 -6.94 0.48 -5.09
N THR A 75 -7.11 0.86 -3.83
CA THR A 75 -7.67 -0.04 -2.80
C THR A 75 -9.12 -0.43 -3.10
N ALA A 76 -9.93 0.46 -3.67
CA ALA A 76 -11.29 0.12 -4.09
C ALA A 76 -11.29 -0.93 -5.20
N ALA A 77 -10.46 -0.75 -6.23
CA ALA A 77 -10.35 -1.70 -7.34
C ALA A 77 -9.79 -3.05 -6.90
N MET A 78 -8.75 -3.06 -6.07
CA MET A 78 -8.05 -4.29 -5.66
C MET A 78 -8.77 -5.07 -4.55
N LEU A 79 -9.65 -4.42 -3.80
CA LEU A 79 -10.48 -5.07 -2.78
C LEU A 79 -11.91 -5.31 -3.27
N ASP A 80 -12.15 -5.17 -4.57
CA ASP A 80 -13.41 -5.51 -5.20
C ASP A 80 -13.65 -7.03 -5.17
N PRO A 81 -14.87 -7.51 -4.86
CA PRO A 81 -15.17 -8.94 -4.79
C PRO A 81 -14.96 -9.70 -6.10
N GLU A 82 -15.23 -9.06 -7.24
CA GLU A 82 -15.10 -9.67 -8.56
C GLU A 82 -13.63 -9.78 -8.96
N GLN A 83 -12.83 -8.78 -8.60
CA GLN A 83 -11.38 -8.75 -8.90
C GLN A 83 -10.56 -9.62 -7.95
N SER A 84 -10.98 -9.74 -6.69
CA SER A 84 -10.19 -10.38 -5.63
C SER A 84 -10.99 -11.40 -4.80
N PRO A 85 -11.53 -12.47 -5.42
CA PRO A 85 -12.38 -13.45 -4.73
C PRO A 85 -11.67 -14.16 -3.56
N LYS A 86 -10.33 -14.24 -3.60
CA LYS A 86 -9.50 -14.83 -2.53
C LYS A 86 -9.60 -14.08 -1.20
N LEU A 87 -10.02 -12.81 -1.21
CA LEU A 87 -10.21 -11.98 -0.01
C LEU A 87 -11.59 -12.19 0.64
N PHE A 88 -12.49 -12.92 -0.03
CA PHE A 88 -13.88 -13.09 0.38
C PHE A 88 -14.21 -14.54 0.78
N ARG A 89 -13.20 -15.40 0.82
CA ARG A 89 -13.34 -16.80 1.25
C ARG A 89 -12.73 -17.02 2.65
N PRO A 90 -13.26 -17.99 3.42
CA PRO A 90 -12.67 -18.38 4.69
C PRO A 90 -11.37 -19.16 4.51
N TYR A 91 -10.50 -19.07 5.52
CA TYR A 91 -9.25 -19.83 5.65
C TYR A 91 -9.27 -20.68 6.92
N ALA A 92 -8.48 -21.76 6.91
CA ALA A 92 -8.42 -22.72 8.00
C ALA A 92 -7.60 -22.21 9.20
N SER A 93 -6.74 -21.22 8.99
CA SER A 93 -5.90 -20.62 10.03
C SER A 93 -5.68 -19.13 9.83
N GLU A 94 -5.36 -18.42 10.91
CA GLU A 94 -4.96 -17.02 10.89
C GLU A 94 -3.69 -16.79 10.07
N ALA A 95 -2.74 -17.73 10.13
CA ALA A 95 -1.50 -17.65 9.36
C ALA A 95 -1.74 -17.68 7.85
N GLU A 96 -2.71 -18.47 7.37
CA GLU A 96 -3.09 -18.49 5.96
C GLU A 96 -3.79 -17.20 5.52
N ALA A 97 -4.73 -16.70 6.34
CA ALA A 97 -5.37 -15.42 6.07
C ALA A 97 -4.36 -14.27 6.05
N ALA A 98 -3.41 -14.26 6.98
CA ALA A 98 -2.36 -13.25 7.08
C ALA A 98 -1.44 -13.21 5.85
N LYS A 99 -1.09 -14.36 5.26
CA LYS A 99 -0.32 -14.41 4.00
C LYS A 99 -1.06 -13.74 2.85
N VAL A 100 -2.37 -13.95 2.79
CA VAL A 100 -3.22 -13.36 1.75
C VAL A 100 -3.37 -11.87 1.97
N GLU A 101 -3.50 -11.42 3.22
CA GLU A 101 -3.51 -10.01 3.57
C GLU A 101 -2.20 -9.31 3.20
N ALA A 102 -1.06 -9.92 3.53
CA ALA A 102 0.26 -9.39 3.22
C ALA A 102 0.46 -9.25 1.70
N ALA A 103 0.14 -10.30 0.93
CA ALA A 103 0.24 -10.27 -0.52
C ALA A 103 -0.67 -9.20 -1.15
N ALA A 104 -1.89 -9.02 -0.62
CA ALA A 104 -2.80 -7.99 -1.10
C ALA A 104 -2.29 -6.57 -0.78
N ALA A 105 -1.72 -6.37 0.41
CA ALA A 105 -1.14 -5.10 0.80
C ALA A 105 0.08 -4.74 -0.08
N GLU A 106 0.99 -5.70 -0.30
CA GLU A 106 2.14 -5.53 -1.19
C GLU A 106 1.71 -5.17 -2.62
N ALA A 107 0.68 -5.84 -3.13
CA ALA A 107 0.16 -5.56 -4.47
C ALA A 107 -0.42 -4.13 -4.57
N ILE A 108 -1.08 -3.62 -3.52
CA ILE A 108 -1.55 -2.23 -3.45
C ILE A 108 -0.37 -1.24 -3.46
N VAL A 109 0.67 -1.51 -2.66
CA VAL A 109 1.89 -0.68 -2.61
C VAL A 109 2.54 -0.62 -3.99
N ALA A 110 2.71 -1.76 -4.64
CA ALA A 110 3.31 -1.84 -5.98
C ALA A 110 2.47 -1.08 -7.02
N ALA A 111 1.14 -1.26 -7.02
CA ALA A 111 0.24 -0.57 -7.93
C ALA A 111 0.27 0.96 -7.73
N TYR A 112 0.34 1.43 -6.48
CA TYR A 112 0.46 2.84 -6.17
C TYR A 112 1.77 3.42 -6.69
N LYS A 113 2.90 2.76 -6.41
CA LYS A 113 4.23 3.17 -6.89
C LYS A 113 4.27 3.26 -8.42
N GLN A 114 3.71 2.26 -9.10
CA GLN A 114 3.63 2.24 -10.56
C GLN A 114 2.77 3.39 -11.11
N ALA A 115 1.60 3.64 -10.51
CA ALA A 115 0.73 4.74 -10.93
C ALA A 115 1.40 6.11 -10.77
N CYS A 116 2.17 6.31 -9.69
CA CYS A 116 2.94 7.54 -9.49
C CYS A 116 4.04 7.72 -10.55
N LEU A 117 4.76 6.63 -10.91
CA LEU A 117 5.76 6.65 -11.97
C LEU A 117 5.16 7.02 -13.33
N GLU A 118 4.01 6.43 -13.67
CA GLU A 118 3.31 6.68 -14.93
C GLU A 118 2.83 8.14 -15.03
N GLN A 119 2.24 8.68 -13.96
CA GLN A 119 1.85 10.09 -13.91
C GLN A 119 3.04 11.03 -14.11
N ARG A 120 4.19 10.71 -13.51
CA ARG A 120 5.43 11.48 -13.69
C ARG A 120 5.90 11.44 -15.14
N GLN A 121 5.94 10.25 -15.75
CA GLN A 121 6.38 10.12 -17.14
C GLN A 121 5.50 10.93 -18.08
N GLN A 122 4.17 10.91 -17.88
CA GLN A 122 3.23 11.70 -18.67
C GLN A 122 3.49 13.21 -18.55
N LEU A 123 3.82 13.71 -17.36
CA LEU A 123 4.16 15.13 -17.16
C LEU A 123 5.46 15.51 -17.84
N VAL A 124 6.48 14.66 -17.76
CA VAL A 124 7.77 14.88 -18.46
C VAL A 124 7.56 14.92 -19.96
N ASP A 125 6.78 13.99 -20.51
CA ASP A 125 6.48 13.94 -21.94
C ASP A 125 5.72 15.19 -22.41
N GLN A 126 4.73 15.66 -21.63
CA GLN A 126 4.01 16.90 -21.91
C GLN A 126 4.94 18.13 -21.88
N PHE A 127 5.85 18.19 -20.90
CA PHE A 127 6.80 19.29 -20.79
C PHE A 127 7.78 19.30 -21.98
N ASN A 128 8.31 18.14 -22.36
CA ASN A 128 9.19 18.02 -23.53
C ASN A 128 8.49 18.47 -24.82
N GLN A 129 7.21 18.11 -25.01
CA GLN A 129 6.41 18.56 -26.15
C GLN A 129 6.21 20.09 -26.20
N LEU A 130 6.25 20.77 -25.06
CA LEU A 130 6.17 22.24 -24.99
C LEU A 130 7.51 22.92 -25.29
N LEU A 131 8.63 22.23 -25.07
CA LEU A 131 9.98 22.74 -25.36
C LEU A 131 10.41 22.50 -26.82
N ASP A 132 9.90 21.46 -27.46
CA ASP A 132 10.16 21.14 -28.88
C ASP A 132 9.31 21.99 -29.86
N ARG A 133 8.70 23.09 -29.39
CA ARG A 133 7.97 24.08 -30.20
C ARG A 133 8.68 25.44 -30.19
#